data_AF-A0A2N5WWS6-F1
#
_entry.id   AF-A0A2N5WWS6-F1
#
_cell.length_a   1.000
_cell.length_b   1.000
_cell.length_c   1.000
_cell.angle_alpha   90.00
_cell.angle_beta   90.00
_cell.angle_gamma   90.00
#
_symmetry.space_group_name_H-M   'P 1'
#
loop_
_entity.id
_entity.type
_entity.pdbx_description
1 polymer ?
#
loop_
_entity_poly.entity_id
_entity_poly.type
_entity_poly.pdbx_seq_one_letter_code
_entity_poly.pdbx_strand_id
1 'polypeptide(L)'
;MAAPAAEQLRRPQLQRLVEVAATCATDTGLDWFRADGEGIASWTARTAELRAACVTCPALAACRELALRDRENGGPTREDYMIRAGLDTHELREHLTAEADRLTAAREADRDPDWNRLVHLTKRLRETVLTNPDRSGRTRAQTEAQAAQNATIQRLTGEIADIRRARRTRQTAATAAPTAGLVDDLEREDNQRGYEDDAVAGQWAA
;
A
#
# COMPACT_ATOMS: atom_id res chain seq x y z
N MET A 1 9.43 18.28 -9.50
CA MET A 1 9.22 16.82 -9.52
C MET A 1 7.72 16.57 -9.42
N ALA A 2 7.10 15.95 -10.42
CA ALA A 2 5.69 15.60 -10.34
C ALA A 2 5.50 14.50 -9.29
N ALA A 3 4.49 14.63 -8.42
CA ALA A 3 4.14 13.56 -7.51
C ALA A 3 3.70 12.33 -8.34
N PRO A 4 4.12 11.10 -7.97
CA PRO A 4 3.66 9.90 -8.66
C PRO A 4 2.13 9.82 -8.62
N ALA A 5 1.51 9.40 -9.73
CA ALA A 5 0.07 9.21 -9.79
C ALA A 5 -0.36 8.18 -8.72
N ALA A 6 -1.48 8.44 -8.04
CA ALA A 6 -1.94 7.59 -6.93
C ALA A 6 -2.06 6.10 -7.32
N GLU A 7 -2.46 5.83 -8.56
CA GLU A 7 -2.59 4.48 -9.12
C GLU A 7 -1.26 3.68 -9.12
N GLN A 8 -0.12 4.36 -9.16
CA GLN A 8 1.21 3.72 -9.16
C GLN A 8 1.72 3.44 -7.75
N LEU A 9 1.10 4.03 -6.73
CA LEU A 9 1.49 3.85 -5.35
C LEU A 9 0.99 2.52 -4.80
N ARG A 10 1.74 1.97 -3.86
CA ARG A 10 1.36 0.78 -3.10
C ARG A 10 0.44 1.15 -1.94
N ARG A 11 -0.40 0.22 -1.51
CA ARG A 11 -1.36 0.43 -0.41
C ARG A 11 -0.75 1.13 0.83
N PRO A 12 0.44 0.75 1.35
CA PRO A 12 1.01 1.44 2.51
C PRO A 12 1.41 2.90 2.24
N GLN A 13 1.83 3.22 1.01
CA GLN A 13 2.18 4.59 0.62
C GLN A 13 0.92 5.44 0.52
N LEU A 14 -0.13 4.90 -0.11
CA LEU A 14 -1.44 5.54 -0.17
C LEU A 14 -2.01 5.80 1.24
N GLN A 15 -1.94 4.79 2.11
CA GLN A 15 -2.42 4.89 3.50
C GLN A 15 -1.70 6.02 4.24
N ARG A 16 -0.37 6.07 4.14
CA ARG A 16 0.42 7.15 4.74
C ARG A 16 0.01 8.52 4.21
N LEU A 17 -0.21 8.67 2.90
CA LEU A 17 -0.66 9.93 2.31
C LEU A 17 -2.02 10.38 2.87
N VAL A 18 -2.96 9.44 3.02
CA VAL A 18 -4.26 9.74 3.63
C VAL A 18 -4.10 10.13 5.10
N GLU A 19 -3.31 9.39 5.88
CA GLU A 19 -3.09 9.68 7.30
C GLU A 19 -2.50 11.08 7.55
N VAL A 20 -1.59 11.54 6.70
CA VAL A 20 -0.91 12.84 6.90
C VAL A 20 -1.63 14.02 6.26
N ALA A 21 -2.46 13.78 5.23
CA ALA A 21 -3.00 14.87 4.40
C ALA A 21 -4.52 14.86 4.25
N ALA A 22 -5.24 13.90 4.83
CA ALA A 22 -6.69 13.91 4.79
C ALA A 22 -7.28 14.95 5.75
N THR A 23 -7.93 15.96 5.19
CA THR A 23 -8.61 17.01 5.97
C THR A 23 -9.71 16.45 6.86
N CYS A 24 -10.40 15.38 6.44
CA CYS A 24 -11.44 14.73 7.23
C CYS A 24 -10.91 14.01 8.49
N ALA A 25 -9.59 13.79 8.60
CA ALA A 25 -8.99 13.15 9.78
C ALA A 25 -8.78 14.13 10.95
N THR A 26 -8.76 15.44 10.70
CA THR A 26 -8.50 16.48 11.71
C THR A 26 -9.77 17.07 12.31
N ASP A 27 -10.82 16.25 12.45
CA ASP A 27 -12.18 16.61 12.91
C ASP A 27 -12.79 17.80 12.14
N THR A 28 -13.57 17.48 11.11
CA THR A 28 -14.32 18.47 10.33
C THR A 28 -15.67 18.83 10.95
N GLY A 29 -16.09 18.18 12.04
CA GLY A 29 -17.46 18.28 12.56
C GLY A 29 -18.54 17.73 11.61
N LEU A 30 -18.12 17.10 10.51
CA LEU A 30 -19.00 16.52 9.50
C LEU A 30 -19.18 15.03 9.78
N ASP A 31 -20.42 14.58 9.71
CA ASP A 31 -20.74 13.16 9.75
C ASP A 31 -20.81 12.60 8.32
N TRP A 32 -19.88 11.69 8.04
CA TRP A 32 -19.62 11.12 6.72
C TRP A 32 -20.55 9.95 6.36
N PHE A 33 -21.36 9.51 7.34
CA PHE A 33 -22.34 8.46 7.20
C PHE A 33 -23.75 9.05 7.25
N ARG A 34 -24.67 8.45 6.52
CA ARG A 34 -26.09 8.76 6.66
C ARG A 34 -26.53 8.33 8.06
N ALA A 35 -27.22 9.22 8.76
CA ALA A 35 -27.74 8.91 10.08
C ALA A 35 -28.96 7.98 9.99
N ASP A 36 -29.20 7.19 11.03
CA ASP A 36 -30.38 6.33 11.13
C ASP A 36 -31.66 7.18 11.05
N GLY A 37 -32.55 6.83 10.12
CA GLY A 37 -33.80 7.55 9.90
C GLY A 37 -33.67 8.88 9.15
N GLU A 38 -32.47 9.27 8.70
CA GLU A 38 -32.31 10.48 7.89
C GLU A 38 -33.05 10.35 6.56
N GLY A 39 -33.92 11.31 6.22
CA GLY A 39 -34.62 11.32 4.94
C GLY A 39 -33.68 11.48 3.75
N ILE A 40 -34.01 10.87 2.60
CA ILE A 40 -33.18 10.91 1.38
C ILE A 40 -32.87 12.35 0.94
N ALA A 41 -33.83 13.27 1.06
CA ALA A 41 -33.62 14.68 0.70
C ALA A 41 -32.59 15.37 1.62
N SER A 42 -32.64 15.10 2.93
CA SER A 42 -31.64 15.60 3.90
C SER A 42 -30.25 15.06 3.57
N TRP A 43 -30.17 13.75 3.33
CA TRP A 43 -28.93 13.10 2.95
C TRP A 43 -28.35 13.67 1.64
N THR A 44 -29.20 13.93 0.64
CA THR A 44 -28.79 14.52 -0.64
C THR A 44 -28.25 15.94 -0.47
N ALA A 45 -28.83 16.73 0.43
CA ALA A 45 -28.31 18.07 0.75
C ALA A 45 -26.95 17.99 1.45
N ARG A 46 -26.81 17.10 2.45
CA ARG A 46 -25.57 16.93 3.21
C ARG A 46 -24.42 16.36 2.36
N THR A 47 -24.72 15.46 1.44
CA THR A 47 -23.71 14.89 0.53
C THR A 47 -23.04 15.94 -0.35
N ALA A 48 -23.71 17.02 -0.72
CA ALA A 48 -23.08 18.12 -1.45
C ALA A 48 -21.96 18.79 -0.64
N GLU A 49 -22.18 19.01 0.65
CA GLU A 49 -21.19 19.57 1.59
C GLU A 49 -20.01 18.61 1.81
N LEU A 50 -20.31 17.33 2.06
CA LEU A 50 -19.29 16.29 2.20
C LEU A 50 -18.41 16.15 0.95
N ARG A 51 -19.01 16.25 -0.24
CA ARG A 51 -18.29 16.23 -1.52
C ARG A 51 -17.40 17.46 -1.67
N ALA A 52 -17.90 18.66 -1.33
CA ALA A 52 -17.11 19.89 -1.38
C ALA A 52 -15.87 19.81 -0.49
N ALA A 53 -15.99 19.25 0.71
CA ALA A 53 -14.87 19.00 1.61
C ALA A 53 -13.84 18.01 1.03
N CYS A 54 -14.29 17.02 0.25
CA CYS A 54 -13.39 16.09 -0.42
C CYS A 54 -12.65 16.70 -1.61
N VAL A 55 -13.29 17.57 -2.41
CA VAL A 55 -12.71 18.13 -3.63
C VAL A 55 -11.44 18.95 -3.36
N THR A 56 -11.39 19.62 -2.21
CA THR A 56 -10.23 20.43 -1.80
C THR A 56 -9.19 19.65 -0.99
N CYS A 57 -9.46 18.39 -0.66
CA CYS A 57 -8.60 17.56 0.18
C CYS A 57 -7.32 17.17 -0.58
N PRO A 58 -6.12 17.49 -0.06
CA PRO A 58 -4.86 17.12 -0.72
C PRO A 58 -4.68 15.60 -0.86
N ALA A 59 -5.30 14.81 0.01
CA ALA A 59 -5.28 13.35 -0.04
C ALA A 59 -6.33 12.75 -1.00
N LEU A 60 -7.13 13.53 -1.72
CA LEU A 60 -8.27 13.04 -2.51
C LEU A 60 -7.90 11.89 -3.45
N ALA A 61 -6.86 12.06 -4.26
CA ALA A 61 -6.43 11.04 -5.21
C ALA A 61 -5.99 9.74 -4.52
N ALA A 62 -5.25 9.84 -3.42
CA ALA A 62 -4.80 8.68 -2.65
C ALA A 62 -5.97 7.99 -1.93
N CYS A 63 -6.89 8.79 -1.37
CA CYS A 63 -8.10 8.31 -0.70
C CYS A 63 -9.01 7.59 -1.69
N ARG A 64 -9.16 8.12 -2.92
CA ARG A 64 -9.95 7.48 -3.99
C ARG A 64 -9.36 6.14 -4.38
N GLU A 65 -8.05 6.09 -4.63
CA GLU A 65 -7.40 4.84 -5.01
C GLU A 65 -7.50 3.79 -3.89
N LEU A 66 -7.34 4.17 -2.62
CA LEU A 66 -7.57 3.25 -1.49
C LEU A 66 -9.02 2.78 -1.41
N ALA A 67 -9.98 3.70 -1.52
CA ALA A 67 -11.39 3.38 -1.47
C ALA A 67 -11.78 2.36 -2.56
N LEU A 68 -11.18 2.47 -3.75
CA LEU A 68 -11.38 1.51 -4.83
C LEU A 68 -10.65 0.20 -4.57
N ARG A 69 -9.45 0.19 -3.97
CA ARG A 69 -8.70 -1.05 -3.72
C ARG A 69 -9.25 -1.87 -2.55
N ASP A 70 -9.67 -1.23 -1.46
CA ASP A 70 -10.19 -1.88 -0.26
C ASP A 70 -11.63 -2.37 -0.47
N ARG A 71 -11.77 -3.55 -1.09
CA ARG A 71 -13.06 -4.26 -1.23
C ARG A 71 -13.65 -4.75 0.11
N GLU A 72 -12.87 -4.65 1.19
CA GLU A 72 -13.10 -5.38 2.44
C GLU A 72 -14.10 -4.71 3.38
N ASN A 73 -14.44 -3.44 3.14
CA ASN A 73 -15.66 -2.86 3.69
C ASN A 73 -16.81 -3.28 2.79
N GLY A 74 -17.32 -4.50 3.03
CA GLY A 74 -18.51 -5.11 2.41
C GLY A 74 -19.02 -4.34 1.21
N GLY A 75 -18.55 -4.73 0.00
CA GLY A 75 -18.92 -4.09 -1.25
C GLY A 75 -20.38 -3.64 -1.19
N PRO A 76 -20.65 -2.37 -1.50
CA PRO A 76 -21.65 -1.57 -0.82
C PRO A 76 -22.93 -2.35 -0.57
N THR A 77 -23.09 -2.82 0.66
CA THR A 77 -24.38 -3.30 1.13
C THR A 77 -25.36 -2.14 0.92
N ARG A 78 -26.61 -2.46 0.64
CA ARG A 78 -27.64 -1.51 0.17
C ARG A 78 -27.97 -0.37 1.17
N GLU A 79 -27.26 -0.33 2.29
CA GLU A 79 -27.54 0.40 3.52
C GLU A 79 -26.39 1.31 3.96
N ASP A 80 -25.16 1.10 3.47
CA ASP A 80 -24.03 1.99 3.78
C ASP A 80 -24.08 3.22 2.86
N TYR A 81 -24.96 4.18 3.17
CA TYR A 81 -24.94 5.50 2.54
C TYR A 81 -23.82 6.32 3.19
N MET A 82 -22.63 6.31 2.59
CA MET A 82 -21.47 7.09 3.04
C MET A 82 -20.86 7.87 1.88
N ILE A 83 -20.14 8.95 2.20
CA ILE A 83 -19.24 9.62 1.24
C ILE A 83 -17.80 9.22 1.56
N ARG A 84 -17.10 8.66 0.58
CA ARG A 84 -15.68 8.32 0.69
C ARG A 84 -14.95 8.79 -0.56
N ALA A 85 -13.85 9.51 -0.36
CA ALA A 85 -13.06 10.08 -1.45
C ALA A 85 -13.88 10.96 -2.44
N GLY A 86 -14.87 11.67 -1.91
CA GLY A 86 -15.79 12.52 -2.67
C GLY A 86 -16.77 11.76 -3.56
N LEU A 87 -16.88 10.44 -3.38
CA LEU A 87 -17.79 9.57 -4.11
C LEU A 87 -18.80 9.00 -3.13
N ASP A 88 -20.04 8.87 -3.58
CA ASP A 88 -21.03 8.06 -2.89
C ASP A 88 -20.87 6.58 -3.25
N THR A 89 -21.67 5.77 -2.57
CA THR A 89 -21.74 4.32 -2.72
C THR A 89 -22.06 3.87 -4.16
N HIS A 90 -22.90 4.60 -4.91
CA HIS A 90 -23.22 4.25 -6.28
C HIS A 90 -22.04 4.53 -7.21
N GLU A 91 -21.47 5.72 -7.10
CA GLU A 91 -20.33 6.15 -7.93
C GLU A 91 -19.10 5.28 -7.68
N LEU A 92 -18.82 4.91 -6.42
CA LEU A 92 -17.76 3.95 -6.11
C LEU A 92 -17.96 2.62 -6.84
N ARG A 93 -19.20 2.13 -6.93
CA ARG A 93 -19.52 0.88 -7.65
C ARG A 93 -19.31 1.02 -9.16
N GLU A 94 -19.66 2.18 -9.73
CA GLU A 94 -19.41 2.47 -11.15
C GLU A 94 -17.91 2.49 -11.45
N HIS A 95 -17.12 3.20 -10.65
CA HIS A 95 -15.66 3.21 -10.78
C HIS A 95 -15.03 1.83 -10.59
N LEU A 96 -15.49 1.06 -9.59
CA LEU A 96 -15.05 -0.31 -9.37
C LEU A 96 -15.32 -1.22 -10.57
N THR A 97 -16.41 -0.97 -11.30
CA THR A 97 -16.81 -1.74 -12.49
C THR A 97 -15.99 -1.29 -13.70
N ALA A 98 -15.86 0.01 -13.92
CA ALA A 98 -15.12 0.57 -15.05
C ALA A 98 -13.62 0.23 -15.01
N GLU A 99 -13.03 0.14 -13.82
CA GLU A 99 -11.60 -0.06 -13.62
C GLU A 99 -11.27 -1.45 -13.03
N ALA A 100 -12.17 -2.42 -13.21
CA ALA A 100 -12.10 -3.72 -12.54
C ALA A 100 -10.76 -4.45 -12.75
N ASP A 101 -10.25 -4.48 -13.99
CA ASP A 101 -9.01 -5.18 -14.34
C ASP A 101 -7.78 -4.48 -13.76
N ARG A 102 -7.70 -3.14 -13.92
CA ARG A 102 -6.63 -2.30 -13.35
C ARG A 102 -6.56 -2.46 -11.83
N LEU A 103 -7.71 -2.38 -11.17
CA LEU A 103 -7.79 -2.52 -9.72
C LEU A 103 -7.47 -3.95 -9.25
N THR A 104 -7.76 -4.97 -10.07
CA THR A 104 -7.36 -6.35 -9.76
C THR A 104 -5.84 -6.48 -9.79
N ALA A 105 -5.18 -5.99 -10.84
CA ALA A 105 -3.72 -5.96 -10.92
C ALA A 105 -3.10 -5.15 -9.77
N ALA A 106 -3.67 -3.98 -9.45
CA ALA A 106 -3.19 -3.15 -8.35
C ALA A 106 -3.33 -3.84 -6.97
N ARG A 107 -4.45 -4.52 -6.72
CA ARG A 107 -4.66 -5.32 -5.50
C ARG A 107 -3.73 -6.53 -5.44
N GLU A 108 -3.51 -7.22 -6.56
CA GLU A 108 -2.54 -8.32 -6.64
C GLU A 108 -1.13 -7.85 -6.39
N ALA A 109 -0.77 -6.69 -6.96
CA ALA A 109 0.48 -6.04 -6.66
C ALA A 109 0.54 -5.81 -5.14
N ASP A 110 -0.49 -5.19 -4.53
CA ASP A 110 -0.61 -4.91 -3.09
C ASP A 110 -0.61 -6.13 -2.18
N ARG A 111 -0.99 -7.32 -2.67
CA ARG A 111 -0.78 -8.57 -1.97
C ARG A 111 0.71 -8.84 -1.87
N ASP A 112 1.27 -8.41 -0.76
CA ASP A 112 2.60 -8.78 -0.34
C ASP A 112 2.48 -10.08 0.49
N PRO A 113 2.73 -11.27 -0.10
CA PRO A 113 2.61 -12.53 0.62
C PRO A 113 3.54 -12.58 1.83
N ASP A 114 4.67 -11.88 1.79
CA ASP A 114 5.58 -11.78 2.92
C ASP A 114 4.99 -10.93 4.05
N TRP A 115 4.25 -9.86 3.72
CA TRP A 115 3.58 -9.02 4.73
C TRP A 115 2.50 -9.82 5.47
N ASN A 116 1.65 -10.52 4.72
CA ASN A 116 0.59 -11.35 5.30
C ASN A 116 1.18 -12.45 6.19
N ARG A 117 2.26 -13.10 5.73
CA ARG A 117 3.00 -14.09 6.53
C ARG A 117 3.61 -13.47 7.78
N LEU A 118 4.18 -12.26 7.69
CA LEU A 118 4.78 -11.55 8.82
C LEU A 118 3.73 -11.15 9.88
N VAL A 119 2.57 -10.64 9.45
CA VAL A 119 1.44 -10.34 10.34
C VAL A 119 0.97 -11.61 11.06
N HIS A 120 0.78 -12.69 10.32
CA HIS A 120 0.37 -13.98 10.89
C HIS A 120 1.38 -14.51 11.91
N LEU A 121 2.68 -14.51 11.58
CA LEU A 121 3.74 -14.96 12.48
C LEU A 121 3.85 -14.09 13.72
N THR A 122 3.69 -12.77 13.59
CA THR A 122 3.73 -11.83 14.72
C THR A 122 2.56 -12.06 15.66
N LYS A 123 1.35 -12.29 15.13
CA LYS A 123 0.17 -12.65 15.92
C LYS A 123 0.41 -13.97 16.68
N ARG A 124 0.88 -15.00 15.99
CA ARG A 124 1.19 -16.30 16.61
C ARG A 124 2.29 -16.21 17.68
N LEU A 125 3.30 -15.38 17.47
CA LEU A 125 4.34 -15.10 18.46
C LEU A 125 3.73 -14.47 19.71
N ARG A 126 2.90 -13.44 19.56
CA ARG A 126 2.21 -12.78 20.68
C ARG A 126 1.34 -13.78 21.46
N GLU A 127 0.54 -14.59 20.77
CA GLU A 127 -0.29 -15.63 21.40
C GLU A 127 0.56 -16.64 22.17
N THR A 128 1.68 -17.08 21.59
CA THR A 128 2.60 -18.03 22.22
C THR A 128 3.24 -17.42 23.47
N VAL A 129 3.68 -16.16 23.44
CA VAL A 129 4.28 -15.47 24.59
C VAL A 129 3.27 -15.25 25.71
N LEU A 130 2.02 -14.94 25.37
CA LEU A 130 0.96 -14.69 26.35
C LEU A 130 0.37 -15.97 26.96
N THR A 131 0.57 -17.12 26.31
CA THR A 131 0.16 -18.41 26.86
C THR A 131 1.08 -18.77 28.03
N ASN A 132 0.57 -18.69 29.26
CA ASN A 132 1.33 -19.18 30.41
C ASN A 132 1.26 -20.72 30.42
N PRO A 133 2.40 -21.44 30.42
CA PRO A 133 2.40 -22.85 30.69
C PRO A 133 1.89 -23.05 32.12
N ASP A 134 0.89 -23.92 32.23
CA ASP A 134 0.06 -24.14 33.42
C ASP A 134 0.87 -24.17 34.74
N ARG A 135 0.47 -23.35 35.72
CA ARG A 135 1.14 -23.26 37.05
C ARG A 135 0.85 -24.45 37.96
N SER A 136 -0.03 -25.37 37.54
CA SER A 136 -0.57 -26.44 38.37
C SER A 136 0.23 -27.76 38.34
N GLY A 137 1.30 -27.85 37.53
CA GLY A 137 2.07 -29.08 37.31
C GLY A 137 3.30 -29.28 38.21
N ARG A 138 3.73 -30.54 38.38
CA ARG A 138 5.02 -30.92 38.98
C ARG A 138 6.16 -30.18 38.27
N THR A 139 7.15 -29.67 39.03
CA THR A 139 8.25 -28.79 38.57
C THR A 139 8.95 -29.24 37.27
N ARG A 140 9.09 -30.56 37.07
CA ARG A 140 9.69 -31.13 35.85
C ARG A 140 8.83 -30.93 34.60
N ALA A 141 7.53 -31.19 34.69
CA ALA A 141 6.59 -30.98 33.58
C ALA A 141 6.47 -29.49 33.22
N GLN A 142 6.55 -28.60 34.22
CA GLN A 142 6.59 -27.16 34.01
C GLN A 142 7.87 -26.72 33.27
N THR A 143 9.03 -27.28 33.64
CA THR A 143 10.30 -26.98 32.98
C THR A 143 10.31 -27.43 31.52
N GLU A 144 9.78 -28.62 31.23
CA GLU A 144 9.65 -29.15 29.87
C GLU A 144 8.67 -28.31 29.02
N ALA A 145 7.54 -27.91 29.59
CA ALA A 145 6.57 -27.03 28.93
C ALA A 145 7.16 -25.64 28.62
N GLN A 146 7.92 -25.06 29.56
CA GLN A 146 8.60 -23.79 29.36
C GLN A 146 9.68 -23.89 28.28
N ALA A 147 10.46 -24.98 28.24
CA ALA A 147 11.47 -25.21 27.23
C ALA A 147 10.85 -25.33 25.82
N ALA A 148 9.74 -26.06 25.69
CA ALA A 148 9.01 -26.20 24.43
C ALA A 148 8.41 -24.86 23.94
N GLN A 149 7.89 -24.04 24.86
CA GLN A 149 7.41 -22.69 24.54
C GLN A 149 8.56 -21.79 24.06
N ASN A 150 9.68 -21.79 24.77
CA ASN A 150 10.86 -21.00 24.41
C ASN A 150 11.39 -21.39 23.02
N ALA A 151 11.44 -22.69 22.70
CA ALA A 151 11.83 -23.18 21.38
C ALA A 151 10.86 -22.68 20.28
N THR A 152 9.56 -22.65 20.57
CA THR A 152 8.55 -22.11 19.64
C THR A 152 8.73 -20.61 19.41
N ILE A 153 8.97 -19.83 20.48
CA ILE A 153 9.25 -18.39 20.41
C ILE A 153 10.49 -18.11 19.55
N GLN A 154 11.58 -18.86 19.79
CA GLN A 154 12.81 -18.72 19.01
C GLN A 154 12.59 -19.01 17.54
N ARG A 155 11.88 -20.09 17.21
CA ARG A 155 11.52 -20.44 15.82
C ARG A 155 10.72 -19.34 15.13
N LEU A 156 9.64 -18.85 15.76
CA LEU A 156 8.81 -17.78 15.20
C LEU A 156 9.60 -16.48 15.00
N THR A 157 10.47 -16.15 15.95
CA THR A 157 11.36 -14.98 15.85
C THR A 157 12.35 -15.12 14.68
N GLY A 158 12.91 -16.30 14.48
CA GLY A 158 13.77 -16.63 13.34
C GLY A 158 13.04 -16.46 12.00
N GLU A 159 11.85 -17.05 11.86
CA GLU A 159 11.05 -16.93 10.65
C GLU A 159 10.69 -15.46 10.31
N ILE A 160 10.35 -14.65 11.33
CA ILE A 160 10.11 -13.21 11.15
C ILE A 160 11.38 -12.49 10.67
N ALA A 161 12.54 -12.82 11.25
CA ALA A 161 13.81 -12.21 10.88
C ALA A 161 14.21 -12.54 9.44
N ASP A 162 13.99 -13.79 9.00
CA ASP A 162 14.29 -14.24 7.65
C ASP A 162 13.42 -13.53 6.60
N ILE A 163 12.12 -13.41 6.86
CA ILE A 163 11.21 -12.66 5.97
C ILE A 163 11.64 -11.20 5.87
N ARG A 164 11.97 -10.55 7.00
CA ARG A 164 12.47 -9.16 7.00
C ARG A 164 13.77 -9.02 6.23
N ARG A 165 14.68 -9.99 6.33
CA ARG A 165 15.95 -10.01 5.59
C ARG A 165 15.71 -10.15 4.10
N ALA A 166 14.92 -11.13 3.67
CA ALA A 166 14.59 -11.36 2.27
C ALA A 166 13.93 -10.14 1.62
N ARG A 167 13.02 -9.46 2.34
CA ARG A 167 12.40 -8.20 1.89
C ARG A 167 13.43 -7.10 1.68
N ARG A 168 14.35 -6.89 2.62
CA ARG A 168 15.41 -5.89 2.47
C ARG A 168 16.29 -6.19 1.26
N THR A 169 16.70 -7.44 1.07
CA THR A 169 17.52 -7.84 -0.09
C THR A 169 16.80 -7.59 -1.41
N ARG A 170 15.51 -7.90 -1.51
CA ARG A 170 14.70 -7.61 -2.70
C ARG A 170 14.55 -6.12 -2.95
N GLN A 171 14.31 -5.33 -1.90
CA GLN A 171 14.22 -3.88 -2.02
C GLN A 171 15.56 -3.28 -2.48
N THR A 172 16.70 -3.69 -1.91
CA THR A 172 18.01 -3.21 -2.35
C THR A 172 18.33 -3.62 -3.78
N ALA A 173 17.94 -4.83 -4.21
CA ALA A 173 18.13 -5.28 -5.59
C ALA A 173 17.24 -4.52 -6.58
N ALA A 174 15.99 -4.22 -6.21
CA ALA A 174 15.07 -3.45 -7.03
C ALA A 174 15.49 -1.98 -7.20
N THR A 175 16.12 -1.38 -6.18
CA THR A 175 16.66 -0.01 -6.28
C THR A 175 17.99 0.04 -7.05
N ALA A 176 18.70 -1.09 -7.20
CA ALA A 176 19.97 -1.17 -7.91
C ALA A 176 19.85 -1.37 -9.44
N ALA A 177 18.65 -1.67 -9.96
CA ALA A 177 18.39 -1.77 -11.40
C ALA A 177 17.37 -0.68 -11.78
N PRO A 178 17.68 0.36 -12.61
CA PRO A 178 18.67 0.41 -13.68
C PRO A 178 19.58 1.67 -13.67
N THR A 179 20.89 1.49 -13.57
CA THR A 179 21.91 2.44 -14.08
C THR A 179 22.95 1.75 -14.96
N ALA A 180 22.80 0.45 -15.23
CA ALA A 180 23.75 -0.31 -16.05
C ALA A 180 23.46 -0.25 -17.57
N GLY A 181 22.34 0.36 -17.99
CA GLY A 181 21.97 0.48 -19.42
C GLY A 181 22.06 1.89 -19.99
N LEU A 182 22.19 2.94 -19.16
CA LEU A 182 22.22 4.33 -19.66
C LEU A 182 23.64 4.86 -19.86
N VAL A 183 24.65 4.26 -19.22
CA VAL A 183 26.05 4.66 -19.37
C VAL A 183 26.65 4.04 -20.64
N ASP A 184 26.20 2.85 -21.03
CA ASP A 184 26.74 2.11 -22.19
C ASP A 184 26.20 2.61 -23.54
N ASP A 185 25.06 3.31 -23.54
CA ASP A 185 24.51 3.96 -24.75
C ASP A 185 25.09 5.38 -24.96
N LEU A 186 25.43 6.11 -23.89
CA LEU A 186 26.10 7.41 -24.00
C LEU A 186 27.57 7.28 -24.41
N GLU A 187 28.28 6.26 -23.95
CA GLU A 187 29.66 5.98 -24.40
C GLU A 187 29.71 5.49 -25.85
N ARG A 188 28.62 4.90 -26.38
CA ARG A 188 28.52 4.48 -27.79
C ARG A 188 28.25 5.66 -28.72
N GLU A 189 27.47 6.65 -28.30
CA GLU A 189 27.20 7.86 -29.11
C GLU A 189 28.42 8.80 -29.19
N ASP A 190 29.19 8.98 -28.12
CA ASP A 190 30.40 9.81 -28.15
C ASP A 190 31.53 9.19 -29.00
N ASN A 191 31.64 7.86 -29.02
CA ASN A 191 32.63 7.17 -29.84
C ASN A 191 32.25 7.14 -31.34
N GLN A 192 30.97 7.32 -31.66
CA GLN A 192 30.49 7.42 -33.05
C GLN A 192 30.63 8.84 -33.61
N ARG A 193 30.50 9.89 -32.76
CA ARG A 193 30.80 11.28 -33.14
C ARG A 193 32.28 11.54 -33.40
N GLY A 194 33.18 10.86 -32.68
CA GLY A 194 34.63 10.97 -32.92
C GLY A 194 35.09 10.46 -34.29
N TYR A 195 34.31 9.59 -34.95
CA TYR A 195 34.67 9.01 -36.24
C TYR A 195 34.17 9.81 -37.45
N GLU A 196 33.19 10.70 -37.28
CA GLU A 196 32.64 11.51 -38.38
C GLU A 196 33.42 12.82 -38.60
N ASP A 197 34.06 13.37 -37.56
CA ASP A 197 34.86 14.60 -37.69
C ASP A 197 36.20 14.38 -38.39
N ASP A 198 36.81 13.19 -38.28
CA ASP A 198 38.04 12.84 -39.01
C ASP A 198 37.80 12.55 -40.50
N ALA A 199 36.58 12.21 -40.90
CA ALA A 199 36.23 11.99 -42.30
C ALA A 199 36.07 13.29 -43.10
N VAL A 200 35.72 14.41 -42.44
CA VAL A 200 35.53 15.72 -43.09
C VAL A 200 36.85 16.49 -43.24
N ALA A 201 37.84 16.23 -42.38
CA ALA A 201 39.16 16.87 -42.44
C ALA A 201 40.02 16.42 -43.64
N GLY A 202 39.70 15.30 -44.30
CA GLY A 202 40.43 14.76 -45.44
C GLY A 202 40.09 15.35 -46.82
N GLN A 203 39.08 16.23 -46.93
CA GLN A 203 38.55 16.69 -48.23
C GLN A 203 39.02 18.08 -48.69
N TRP A 204 39.95 18.72 -47.98
CA TRP A 204 40.50 20.04 -48.35
C TRP A 204 42.02 20.04 -48.57
N ALA A 205 42.57 18.91 -49.03
CA ALA A 205 43.95 18.82 -49.51
C ALA A 205 43.97 18.28 -50.95
N ALA A 206 43.54 19.10 -51.90
CA ALA A 206 43.81 18.95 -53.33
C ALA A 206 43.82 20.33 -54.00
#